data_AF-A0A0K1NMQ9-F1
#
_entry.id   AF-A0A0K1NMQ9-F1
#
_cell.length_a   1.000
_cell.length_b   1.000
_cell.length_c   1.000
_cell.angle_alpha   90.00
_cell.angle_beta   90.00
_cell.angle_gamma   90.00
#
_symmetry.space_group_name_H-M   'P 1'
#
loop_
_entity.id
_entity.type
_entity.pdbx_description
1 polymer ?
#
loop_
_entity_poly.entity_id
_entity_poly.type
_entity_poly.pdbx_seq_one_letter_code
_entity_poly.pdbx_strand_id
1 'polypeptide(L)'
;MGKKIQFSLIYRDMWQSSGKFQPRKDQLVRIAPIFIEMGCFARVETNGGAFEQVNLLAGENPNESVRAYTKILHEAGIKTHMLDRGLNALRMYPVPDDVRALMYRVKHAQGVDITRLFDGLNDIRNIAPALKWAKEAGMTPQGTLCITTSPVHTIEYYCKLADEEIAAGAEELCLKDMAGIGQPAFLGELTRRIKEKHPDVILEYHGHSGPGLSMASMLEVAKNGMDILDVAIEPLSWGKVHPDVISVQSMLKNAGFDVPEINMDAYMKARAMTQEFIDEWLGYFINPQNKYMSSLLLGCGLPGGMMGSMMADLGGIRATINNLRKKKGEAELSVDDMLIKLFDEVAYVWPRVGYPPLVTPFSQYTKNIALMNLLTLEQGKGRFVMMDDSMWGMILGKSGRVPGEICQELKDLAKQKGLEFTDADPHTLLPNALDDFRKEMDENGWDYGQDDEELFELAMHPEQYRNYKSGQAKKNFLADLQAAKDAKLGAKVSPEEAAAFKHAKADAIVSPVKGQLFWEFQGDGEAAPAIEPFIGKEYKEGDVFCYVQAPWGEIVTVPAALGGKLVEINAKQGAKVNKGDVIAYIERAHEE
;
A
#
# COMPACT_ATOMS: atom_id res chain seq x y z
N MET A 1 -35.38 -18.81 10.93
CA MET A 1 -34.47 -17.65 10.85
C MET A 1 -33.30 -18.09 9.99
N GLY A 2 -32.88 -17.28 9.01
CA GLY A 2 -31.76 -17.63 8.12
C GLY A 2 -30.44 -17.79 8.88
N LYS A 3 -29.42 -18.40 8.26
CA LYS A 3 -28.07 -18.37 8.84
C LYS A 3 -27.63 -16.91 8.95
N LYS A 4 -27.10 -16.51 10.11
CA LYS A 4 -26.54 -15.18 10.32
C LYS A 4 -25.22 -15.03 9.55
N ILE A 5 -25.08 -13.96 8.78
CA ILE A 5 -23.83 -13.53 8.15
C ILE A 5 -23.49 -12.12 8.64
N GLN A 6 -22.27 -11.93 9.10
CA GLN A 6 -21.78 -10.62 9.56
C GLN A 6 -20.97 -9.92 8.46
N PHE A 7 -20.89 -8.59 8.54
CA PHE A 7 -20.08 -7.80 7.62
C PHE A 7 -18.85 -7.22 8.32
N SER A 8 -17.74 -7.22 7.58
CA SER A 8 -16.45 -6.66 7.94
C SER A 8 -16.12 -5.52 6.96
N LEU A 9 -16.05 -4.27 7.43
CA LEU A 9 -15.71 -3.15 6.56
C LEU A 9 -14.19 -3.06 6.37
N ILE A 10 -13.72 -3.26 5.16
CA ILE A 10 -12.28 -3.23 4.82
C ILE A 10 -11.77 -1.82 4.48
N TYR A 11 -12.02 -0.83 5.35
CA TYR A 11 -11.76 0.58 5.02
C TYR A 11 -10.27 0.86 4.70
N ARG A 12 -9.33 0.23 5.40
CA ARG A 12 -7.88 0.31 5.08
C ARG A 12 -7.57 -0.22 3.68
N ASP A 13 -8.06 -1.41 3.32
CA ASP A 13 -7.81 -2.00 2.00
C ASP A 13 -8.54 -1.27 0.87
N MET A 14 -9.65 -0.57 1.15
CA MET A 14 -10.35 0.27 0.17
C MET A 14 -9.43 1.35 -0.41
N TRP A 15 -8.71 2.06 0.47
CA TRP A 15 -7.77 3.10 0.08
C TRP A 15 -6.52 2.51 -0.58
N GLN A 16 -5.95 1.44 -0.02
CA GLN A 16 -4.75 0.79 -0.56
C GLN A 16 -4.98 0.21 -1.96
N SER A 17 -6.18 -0.30 -2.22
CA SER A 17 -6.55 -0.84 -3.54
C SER A 17 -6.85 0.26 -4.56
N SER A 18 -7.20 1.46 -4.10
CA SER A 18 -7.56 2.58 -4.95
C SER A 18 -6.37 3.49 -5.26
N GLY A 19 -5.49 3.72 -4.30
CA GLY A 19 -4.36 4.66 -4.40
C GLY A 19 -3.25 4.38 -3.40
N LYS A 20 -2.30 5.32 -3.30
CA LYS A 20 -1.07 5.15 -2.50
C LYS A 20 -1.28 5.41 -1.01
N PHE A 21 -1.99 6.48 -0.66
CA PHE A 21 -2.08 6.98 0.72
C PHE A 21 -3.40 6.61 1.41
N GLN A 22 -3.41 6.76 2.72
CA GLN A 22 -4.53 6.45 3.62
C GLN A 22 -5.08 7.75 4.23
N PRO A 23 -6.33 7.75 4.71
CA PRO A 23 -6.86 8.88 5.47
C PRO A 23 -6.03 9.13 6.73
N ARG A 24 -5.83 10.41 7.04
CA ARG A 24 -5.12 10.84 8.25
C ARG A 24 -6.00 10.67 9.49
N LYS A 25 -5.39 10.80 10.68
CA LYS A 25 -6.09 10.83 11.98
C LYS A 25 -7.36 11.69 11.95
N ASP A 26 -7.28 12.94 11.49
CA ASP A 26 -8.41 13.88 11.45
C ASP A 26 -9.57 13.39 10.56
N GLN A 27 -9.27 12.66 9.49
CA GLN A 27 -10.26 12.07 8.61
C GLN A 27 -10.84 10.77 9.20
N LEU A 28 -10.00 9.92 9.80
CA LEU A 28 -10.43 8.66 10.43
C LEU A 28 -11.35 8.88 11.63
N VAL A 29 -11.06 9.86 12.50
CA VAL A 29 -11.93 10.16 13.65
C VAL A 29 -13.29 10.75 13.24
N ARG A 30 -13.37 11.40 12.07
CA ARG A 30 -14.62 11.94 11.53
C ARG A 30 -15.52 10.86 10.94
N ILE A 31 -14.94 9.86 10.29
CA ILE A 31 -15.71 8.79 9.61
C ILE A 31 -16.15 7.67 10.56
N ALA A 32 -15.39 7.39 11.62
CA ALA A 32 -15.67 6.29 12.55
C ALA A 32 -17.07 6.34 13.20
N PRO A 33 -17.57 7.50 13.70
CA PRO A 33 -18.93 7.61 14.23
C PRO A 33 -20.00 7.25 13.20
N ILE A 34 -19.74 7.53 11.91
CA ILE A 34 -20.69 7.23 10.84
C ILE A 34 -20.76 5.73 10.59
N PHE A 35 -19.64 5.00 10.69
CA PHE A 35 -19.64 3.53 10.62
C PHE A 35 -20.45 2.90 11.77
N ILE A 36 -20.42 3.51 12.95
CA ILE A 36 -21.25 3.10 14.08
C ILE A 36 -22.73 3.38 13.78
N GLU A 37 -23.06 4.59 13.29
CA GLU A 37 -24.43 4.95 12.88
C GLU A 37 -25.00 4.06 11.78
N MET A 38 -24.14 3.53 10.89
CA MET A 38 -24.54 2.58 9.85
C MET A 38 -25.10 1.28 10.43
N GLY A 39 -24.59 0.84 11.59
CA GLY A 39 -25.13 -0.26 12.39
C GLY A 39 -24.98 -1.66 11.80
N CYS A 40 -24.22 -1.84 10.72
CA CYS A 40 -24.15 -3.11 9.99
C CYS A 40 -22.81 -3.85 10.07
N PHE A 41 -21.79 -3.26 10.68
CA PHE A 41 -20.45 -3.87 10.73
C PHE A 41 -20.18 -4.54 12.08
N ALA A 42 -19.75 -5.79 12.04
CA ALA A 42 -19.24 -6.49 13.21
C ALA A 42 -17.76 -6.17 13.47
N ARG A 43 -17.02 -5.83 12.41
CA ARG A 43 -15.64 -5.40 12.47
C ARG A 43 -15.26 -4.42 11.37
N VAL A 44 -14.17 -3.69 11.59
CA VAL A 44 -13.59 -2.74 10.64
C VAL A 44 -12.09 -2.94 10.54
N GLU A 45 -11.57 -3.00 9.33
CA GLU A 45 -10.14 -3.05 9.06
C GLU A 45 -9.52 -1.66 9.19
N THR A 46 -8.63 -1.47 10.16
CA THR A 46 -8.14 -0.15 10.56
C THR A 46 -6.70 0.14 10.16
N ASN A 47 -5.83 -0.86 10.15
CA ASN A 47 -4.38 -0.68 9.96
C ASN A 47 -3.69 -1.91 9.34
N GLY A 48 -2.35 -1.96 9.39
CA GLY A 48 -1.56 -2.99 8.75
C GLY A 48 -1.49 -2.84 7.23
N GLY A 49 -1.08 -3.91 6.54
CA GLY A 49 -0.86 -3.89 5.10
C GLY A 49 0.29 -2.94 4.72
N ALA A 50 -0.04 -1.72 4.29
CA ALA A 50 0.89 -0.62 4.02
C ALA A 50 0.62 0.63 4.87
N PHE A 51 -0.37 0.61 5.76
CA PHE A 51 -0.88 1.79 6.47
C PHE A 51 0.21 2.56 7.21
N GLU A 52 1.02 1.89 8.03
CA GLU A 52 2.09 2.46 8.85
C GLU A 52 3.14 3.13 7.95
N GLN A 53 3.63 2.39 6.95
CA GLN A 53 4.63 2.86 6.01
C GLN A 53 4.18 4.13 5.29
N VAL A 54 2.94 4.18 4.79
CA VAL A 54 2.46 5.33 4.00
C VAL A 54 2.14 6.55 4.85
N ASN A 55 1.77 6.37 6.13
CA ASN A 55 1.66 7.48 7.08
C ASN A 55 3.04 8.09 7.36
N LEU A 56 4.06 7.26 7.63
CA LEU A 56 5.44 7.74 7.81
C LEU A 56 5.94 8.47 6.55
N LEU A 57 5.64 7.97 5.35
CA LEU A 57 5.95 8.64 4.09
C LEU A 57 5.21 9.97 3.90
N ALA A 58 4.00 10.11 4.45
CA ALA A 58 3.26 11.38 4.47
C ALA A 58 3.78 12.38 5.52
N GLY A 59 4.75 11.96 6.34
CA GLY A 59 5.26 12.74 7.47
C GLY A 59 4.30 12.76 8.66
N GLU A 60 3.48 11.72 8.82
CA GLU A 60 2.50 11.57 9.89
C GLU A 60 2.88 10.40 10.81
N ASN A 61 2.51 10.50 12.09
CA ASN A 61 2.67 9.39 13.02
C ASN A 61 1.49 8.40 12.88
N PRO A 62 1.72 7.15 12.44
CA PRO A 62 0.65 6.16 12.31
C PRO A 62 0.01 5.78 13.65
N ASN A 63 0.78 5.76 14.75
CA ASN A 63 0.32 5.30 16.05
C ASN A 63 -0.86 6.12 16.58
N GLU A 64 -0.78 7.44 16.45
CA GLU A 64 -1.87 8.34 16.84
C GLU A 64 -3.16 8.10 16.05
N SER A 65 -3.01 7.76 14.77
CA SER A 65 -4.14 7.48 13.88
C SER A 65 -4.82 6.17 14.28
N VAL A 66 -4.03 5.11 14.53
CA VAL A 66 -4.55 3.81 14.97
C VAL A 66 -5.30 3.98 16.28
N ARG A 67 -4.67 4.52 17.33
CA ARG A 67 -5.29 4.68 18.66
C ARG A 67 -6.60 5.48 18.62
N ALA A 68 -6.60 6.60 17.90
CA ALA A 68 -7.78 7.46 17.84
C ALA A 68 -8.93 6.77 17.10
N TYR A 69 -8.62 6.02 16.05
CA TYR A 69 -9.63 5.36 15.23
C TYR A 69 -10.20 4.11 15.91
N THR A 70 -9.34 3.25 16.46
CA THR A 70 -9.75 2.02 17.15
C THR A 70 -10.55 2.32 18.41
N LYS A 71 -10.17 3.33 19.19
CA LYS A 71 -10.88 3.74 20.41
C LYS A 71 -12.36 4.01 20.15
N ILE A 72 -12.68 4.80 19.12
CA ILE A 72 -14.07 5.15 18.79
C ILE A 72 -14.87 3.89 18.43
N LEU A 73 -14.30 3.00 17.63
CA LEU A 73 -14.95 1.74 17.20
C LEU A 73 -15.14 0.77 18.38
N HIS A 74 -14.13 0.64 19.24
CA HIS A 74 -14.17 -0.24 20.42
C HIS A 74 -15.19 0.22 21.46
N GLU A 75 -15.30 1.53 21.71
CA GLU A 75 -16.31 2.10 22.60
C GLU A 75 -17.74 1.79 22.12
N ALA A 76 -17.93 1.56 20.82
CA ALA A 76 -19.20 1.12 20.24
C ALA A 76 -19.35 -0.41 20.13
N GLY A 77 -18.37 -1.19 20.60
CA GLY A 77 -18.38 -2.66 20.54
C GLY A 77 -18.08 -3.24 19.16
N ILE A 78 -17.53 -2.45 18.23
CA ILE A 78 -17.11 -2.92 16.91
C ILE A 78 -15.66 -3.40 17.01
N LYS A 79 -15.40 -4.65 16.61
CA LYS A 79 -14.03 -5.17 16.61
C LYS A 79 -13.17 -4.49 15.55
N THR A 80 -11.89 -4.35 15.80
CA THR A 80 -10.94 -3.84 14.80
C THR A 80 -9.94 -4.91 14.39
N HIS A 81 -9.52 -4.87 13.13
CA HIS A 81 -8.53 -5.81 12.64
C HIS A 81 -7.50 -5.16 11.71
N MET A 82 -6.36 -5.85 11.60
CA MET A 82 -5.24 -5.45 10.74
C MET A 82 -4.84 -6.59 9.80
N LEU A 83 -4.16 -6.25 8.70
CA LEU A 83 -3.53 -7.22 7.82
C LEU A 83 -2.02 -7.33 8.11
N ASP A 84 -1.54 -8.56 8.31
CA ASP A 84 -0.18 -8.88 8.71
C ASP A 84 0.41 -10.02 7.84
N ARG A 85 1.73 -9.99 7.61
CA ARG A 85 2.49 -11.00 6.86
C ARG A 85 3.31 -11.88 7.82
N GLY A 86 3.13 -13.20 7.76
CA GLY A 86 3.76 -14.22 8.61
C GLY A 86 5.27 -14.06 8.81
N LEU A 87 6.01 -13.84 7.72
CA LEU A 87 7.46 -13.60 7.80
C LEU A 87 7.82 -12.11 7.81
N ASN A 88 7.08 -11.30 7.05
CA ASN A 88 7.51 -9.92 6.68
C ASN A 88 6.79 -8.80 7.46
N ALA A 89 5.85 -9.14 8.33
CA ALA A 89 4.97 -8.22 9.04
C ALA A 89 4.42 -7.09 8.13
N LEU A 90 4.71 -5.84 8.47
CA LEU A 90 4.23 -4.65 7.77
C LEU A 90 5.23 -4.12 6.72
N ARG A 91 6.23 -4.93 6.34
CA ARG A 91 7.24 -4.58 5.34
C ARG A 91 7.34 -5.63 4.23
N MET A 92 8.22 -5.38 3.26
CA MET A 92 8.39 -6.22 2.06
C MET A 92 9.46 -7.31 2.19
N TYR A 93 10.14 -7.36 3.33
CA TYR A 93 11.24 -8.29 3.61
C TYR A 93 11.12 -8.87 5.04
N PRO A 94 11.78 -9.99 5.34
CA PRO A 94 11.60 -10.68 6.62
C PRO A 94 11.87 -9.82 7.86
N VAL A 95 11.15 -10.09 8.95
CA VAL A 95 11.22 -9.34 10.22
C VAL A 95 11.74 -10.23 11.35
N PRO A 96 12.77 -9.77 12.12
CA PRO A 96 13.21 -10.45 13.33
C PRO A 96 12.08 -10.72 14.33
N ASP A 97 12.14 -11.87 14.97
CA ASP A 97 11.07 -12.38 15.84
C ASP A 97 10.76 -11.44 17.02
N ASP A 98 11.78 -10.81 17.59
CA ASP A 98 11.62 -9.86 18.70
C ASP A 98 10.83 -8.61 18.29
N VAL A 99 11.11 -8.06 17.10
CA VAL A 99 10.34 -6.94 16.52
C VAL A 99 8.90 -7.34 16.23
N ARG A 100 8.65 -8.57 15.75
CA ARG A 100 7.30 -9.09 15.52
C ARG A 100 6.51 -9.25 16.82
N ALA A 101 7.14 -9.83 17.84
CA ALA A 101 6.53 -9.98 19.16
C ALA A 101 6.17 -8.61 19.77
N LEU A 102 7.03 -7.60 19.61
CA LEU A 102 6.73 -6.23 20.00
C LEU A 102 5.54 -5.66 19.23
N MET A 103 5.49 -5.85 17.90
CA MET A 103 4.39 -5.35 17.07
C MET A 103 3.02 -5.79 17.60
N TYR A 104 2.83 -7.07 17.92
CA TYR A 104 1.53 -7.54 18.42
C TYR A 104 1.15 -6.90 19.75
N ARG A 105 2.11 -6.71 20.66
CA ARG A 105 1.88 -6.02 21.94
C ARG A 105 1.46 -4.57 21.73
N VAL A 106 2.18 -3.85 20.86
CA VAL A 106 1.86 -2.47 20.50
C VAL A 106 0.47 -2.38 19.86
N LYS A 107 0.18 -3.23 18.86
CA LYS A 107 -1.10 -3.20 18.15
C LYS A 107 -2.27 -3.56 19.06
N HIS A 108 -2.11 -4.53 19.95
CA HIS A 108 -3.12 -4.80 20.97
C HIS A 108 -3.33 -3.62 21.93
N ALA A 109 -2.25 -2.99 22.41
CA ALA A 109 -2.32 -1.81 23.28
C ALA A 109 -2.95 -0.59 22.57
N GLN A 110 -2.80 -0.49 21.24
CA GLN A 110 -3.49 0.49 20.40
C GLN A 110 -4.97 0.18 20.21
N GLY A 111 -5.46 -0.95 20.69
CA GLY A 111 -6.85 -1.38 20.53
C GLY A 111 -7.09 -2.08 19.21
N VAL A 112 -6.16 -2.87 18.69
CA VAL A 112 -6.42 -3.78 17.57
C VAL A 112 -6.79 -5.16 18.13
N ASP A 113 -7.97 -5.69 17.80
CA ASP A 113 -8.42 -6.97 18.35
C ASP A 113 -7.87 -8.17 17.59
N ILE A 114 -7.89 -8.10 16.26
CA ILE A 114 -7.62 -9.25 15.38
C ILE A 114 -6.43 -8.94 14.48
N THR A 115 -5.47 -9.87 14.40
CA THR A 115 -4.47 -9.86 13.34
C THR A 115 -4.82 -10.91 12.30
N ARG A 116 -5.10 -10.47 11.07
CA ARG A 116 -5.27 -11.34 9.91
C ARG A 116 -3.89 -11.65 9.35
N LEU A 117 -3.41 -12.83 9.65
CA LEU A 117 -2.05 -13.27 9.40
C LEU A 117 -2.00 -14.17 8.16
N PHE A 118 -1.26 -13.77 7.14
CA PHE A 118 -1.04 -14.59 5.94
C PHE A 118 0.45 -14.76 5.63
N ASP A 119 0.82 -15.88 5.04
CA ASP A 119 2.11 -16.02 4.37
C ASP A 119 1.91 -16.09 2.85
N GLY A 120 2.79 -15.41 2.10
CA GLY A 120 2.62 -15.35 0.66
C GLY A 120 2.94 -16.67 -0.07
N LEU A 121 3.61 -17.61 0.59
CA LEU A 121 3.82 -18.98 0.10
C LEU A 121 2.83 -19.97 0.71
N ASN A 122 1.94 -19.52 1.61
CA ASN A 122 1.13 -20.40 2.46
C ASN A 122 2.00 -21.38 3.29
N ASP A 123 3.21 -20.99 3.68
CA ASP A 123 4.10 -21.82 4.50
C ASP A 123 3.76 -21.65 5.99
N ILE A 124 3.23 -22.71 6.61
CA ILE A 124 2.89 -22.73 8.04
C ILE A 124 4.07 -22.34 8.94
N ARG A 125 5.31 -22.60 8.53
CA ARG A 125 6.51 -22.23 9.32
C ARG A 125 6.64 -20.72 9.50
N ASN A 126 6.19 -19.95 8.51
CA ASN A 126 6.13 -18.50 8.57
C ASN A 126 4.92 -17.98 9.36
N ILE A 127 3.87 -18.80 9.53
CA ILE A 127 2.61 -18.39 10.14
C ILE A 127 2.57 -18.75 11.63
N ALA A 128 2.99 -19.96 11.99
CA ALA A 128 2.82 -20.51 13.34
C ALA A 128 3.46 -19.67 14.47
N PRO A 129 4.69 -19.13 14.34
CA PRO A 129 5.26 -18.28 15.37
C PRO A 129 4.43 -17.01 15.60
N ALA A 130 3.92 -16.42 14.54
CA ALA A 130 3.12 -15.21 14.57
C ALA A 130 1.73 -15.42 15.20
N LEU A 131 1.08 -16.57 14.96
CA LEU A 131 -0.17 -16.93 15.66
C LEU A 131 0.05 -16.99 17.18
N LYS A 132 1.18 -17.59 17.60
CA LYS A 132 1.56 -17.67 19.01
C LYS A 132 1.78 -16.28 19.62
N TRP A 133 2.62 -15.43 19.02
CA TRP A 133 2.93 -14.11 19.57
C TRP A 133 1.70 -13.19 19.60
N ALA A 134 0.82 -13.27 18.60
CA ALA A 134 -0.44 -12.53 18.58
C ALA A 134 -1.34 -12.91 19.76
N LYS A 135 -1.48 -14.22 20.01
CA LYS A 135 -2.24 -14.73 21.15
C LYS A 135 -1.62 -14.33 22.49
N GLU A 136 -0.30 -14.41 22.62
CA GLU A 136 0.44 -13.95 23.82
C GLU A 136 0.28 -12.45 24.08
N ALA A 137 0.10 -11.64 23.02
CA ALA A 137 -0.17 -10.22 23.13
C ALA A 137 -1.62 -9.89 23.51
N GLY A 138 -2.54 -10.86 23.48
CA GLY A 138 -3.97 -10.66 23.77
C GLY A 138 -4.86 -10.42 22.54
N MET A 139 -4.33 -10.59 21.32
CA MET A 139 -5.11 -10.49 20.09
C MET A 139 -5.79 -11.82 19.73
N THR A 140 -6.83 -11.76 18.92
CA THR A 140 -7.41 -12.92 18.22
C THR A 140 -6.54 -13.25 16.99
N PRO A 141 -5.82 -14.38 16.96
CA PRO A 141 -5.03 -14.77 15.80
C PRO A 141 -5.95 -15.34 14.70
N GLN A 142 -6.11 -14.62 13.60
CA GLN A 142 -6.83 -15.10 12.42
C GLN A 142 -5.81 -15.62 11.40
N GLY A 143 -5.77 -16.95 11.24
CA GLY A 143 -5.00 -17.60 10.18
C GLY A 143 -5.57 -17.30 8.79
N THR A 144 -4.78 -17.43 7.73
CA THR A 144 -5.20 -17.04 6.38
C THR A 144 -4.70 -17.98 5.29
N LEU A 145 -5.66 -18.51 4.54
CA LEU A 145 -5.42 -19.28 3.32
C LEU A 145 -5.37 -18.32 2.12
N CYS A 146 -4.19 -18.06 1.56
CA CYS A 146 -4.08 -17.29 0.31
C CYS A 146 -4.61 -18.11 -0.87
N ILE A 147 -5.74 -17.68 -1.42
CA ILE A 147 -6.46 -18.42 -2.46
C ILE A 147 -5.83 -18.18 -3.83
N THR A 148 -5.53 -19.26 -4.53
CA THR A 148 -5.17 -19.27 -5.95
C THR A 148 -5.65 -20.56 -6.59
N THR A 149 -5.50 -20.71 -7.91
CA THR A 149 -5.93 -21.90 -8.65
C THR A 149 -4.79 -22.45 -9.48
N SER A 150 -4.32 -23.66 -9.14
CA SER A 150 -3.28 -24.38 -9.86
C SER A 150 -3.42 -25.89 -9.58
N PRO A 151 -2.72 -26.77 -10.30
CA PRO A 151 -2.72 -28.20 -10.00
C PRO A 151 -2.29 -28.59 -8.58
N VAL A 152 -1.52 -27.75 -7.87
CA VAL A 152 -1.06 -28.00 -6.50
C VAL A 152 -2.06 -27.53 -5.44
N HIS A 153 -2.85 -26.49 -5.76
CA HIS A 153 -3.74 -25.82 -4.82
C HIS A 153 -5.12 -26.46 -4.83
N THR A 154 -5.22 -27.70 -4.33
CA THR A 154 -6.47 -28.47 -4.27
C THR A 154 -7.26 -28.19 -2.99
N ILE A 155 -8.48 -28.76 -2.88
CA ILE A 155 -9.26 -28.70 -1.64
C ILE A 155 -8.49 -29.37 -0.49
N GLU A 156 -7.83 -30.49 -0.74
CA GLU A 156 -7.02 -31.22 0.25
C GLU A 156 -5.83 -30.39 0.72
N TYR A 157 -5.17 -29.67 -0.20
CA TYR A 157 -4.09 -28.75 0.14
C TYR A 157 -4.56 -27.70 1.16
N TYR A 158 -5.67 -27.01 0.86
CA TYR A 158 -6.17 -25.96 1.74
C TYR A 158 -6.79 -26.49 3.03
N CYS A 159 -7.45 -27.65 3.01
CA CYS A 159 -7.94 -28.29 4.23
C CYS A 159 -6.79 -28.68 5.16
N LYS A 160 -5.70 -29.21 4.61
CA LYS A 160 -4.49 -29.52 5.39
C LYS A 160 -3.90 -28.26 5.99
N LEU A 161 -3.77 -27.19 5.22
CA LEU A 161 -3.26 -25.91 5.72
C LEU A 161 -4.15 -25.34 6.83
N ALA A 162 -5.48 -25.40 6.66
CA ALA A 162 -6.44 -25.01 7.70
C ALA A 162 -6.25 -25.82 9.00
N ASP A 163 -6.04 -27.14 8.89
CA ASP A 163 -5.75 -27.98 10.05
C ASP A 163 -4.45 -27.57 10.75
N GLU A 164 -3.40 -27.28 9.97
CA GLU A 164 -2.09 -26.88 10.47
C GLU A 164 -2.15 -25.51 11.18
N GLU A 165 -2.85 -24.54 10.61
CA GLU A 165 -3.03 -23.21 11.22
C GLU A 165 -3.87 -23.26 12.49
N ILE A 166 -4.97 -24.04 12.51
CA ILE A 166 -5.78 -24.25 13.72
C ILE A 166 -4.94 -24.95 14.80
N ALA A 167 -4.17 -25.97 14.43
CA ALA A 167 -3.28 -26.66 15.37
C ALA A 167 -2.17 -25.75 15.91
N ALA A 168 -1.71 -24.78 15.11
CA ALA A 168 -0.75 -23.76 15.51
C ALA A 168 -1.35 -22.62 16.38
N GLY A 169 -2.69 -22.60 16.53
CA GLY A 169 -3.37 -21.69 17.45
C GLY A 169 -4.21 -20.61 16.81
N ALA A 170 -4.51 -20.69 15.50
CA ALA A 170 -5.49 -19.81 14.86
C ALA A 170 -6.89 -20.02 15.48
N GLU A 171 -7.53 -18.93 15.89
CA GLU A 171 -8.89 -18.93 16.46
C GLU A 171 -9.97 -18.65 15.39
N GLU A 172 -9.57 -17.95 14.32
CA GLU A 172 -10.38 -17.72 13.12
C GLU A 172 -9.56 -18.07 11.88
N LEU A 173 -10.21 -18.34 10.74
CA LEU A 173 -9.54 -18.48 9.46
C LEU A 173 -10.14 -17.55 8.40
N CYS A 174 -9.28 -16.95 7.57
CA CYS A 174 -9.67 -16.16 6.41
C CYS A 174 -9.35 -16.88 5.10
N LEU A 175 -10.33 -16.97 4.20
CA LEU A 175 -10.13 -17.35 2.81
C LEU A 175 -9.82 -16.07 2.03
N LYS A 176 -8.52 -15.78 1.82
CA LYS A 176 -8.06 -14.54 1.21
C LYS A 176 -7.86 -14.69 -0.29
N ASP A 177 -8.88 -14.36 -1.06
CA ASP A 177 -8.84 -14.23 -2.53
C ASP A 177 -8.37 -12.83 -2.95
N MET A 178 -7.07 -12.58 -2.74
CA MET A 178 -6.42 -11.30 -3.01
C MET A 178 -6.50 -10.85 -4.48
N ALA A 179 -6.67 -11.79 -5.41
CA ALA A 179 -6.76 -11.50 -6.84
C ALA A 179 -8.21 -11.46 -7.34
N GLY A 180 -9.17 -11.97 -6.57
CA GLY A 180 -10.57 -12.11 -6.96
C GLY A 180 -10.81 -13.23 -7.98
N ILE A 181 -9.91 -14.21 -8.03
CA ILE A 181 -9.88 -15.29 -9.04
C ILE A 181 -10.43 -16.61 -8.50
N GLY A 182 -10.70 -16.69 -7.20
CA GLY A 182 -11.19 -17.89 -6.54
C GLY A 182 -12.49 -18.35 -7.18
N GLN A 183 -12.50 -19.60 -7.66
CA GLN A 183 -13.67 -20.16 -8.33
C GLN A 183 -14.80 -20.38 -7.30
N PRO A 184 -16.01 -19.85 -7.52
CA PRO A 184 -17.09 -19.92 -6.53
C PRO A 184 -17.35 -21.34 -6.02
N ALA A 185 -17.48 -22.32 -6.92
CA ALA A 185 -17.73 -23.71 -6.55
C ALA A 185 -16.61 -24.32 -5.68
N PHE A 186 -15.35 -24.01 -6.00
CA PHE A 186 -14.19 -24.45 -5.22
C PHE A 186 -14.20 -23.83 -3.82
N LEU A 187 -14.45 -22.52 -3.72
CA LEU A 187 -14.51 -21.80 -2.45
C LEU A 187 -15.68 -22.30 -1.57
N GLY A 188 -16.83 -22.58 -2.17
CA GLY A 188 -17.97 -23.20 -1.49
C GLY A 188 -17.61 -24.56 -0.91
N GLU A 189 -17.04 -25.45 -1.73
CA GLU A 189 -16.61 -26.76 -1.26
C GLU A 189 -15.56 -26.65 -0.14
N LEU A 190 -14.55 -25.80 -0.31
CA LEU A 190 -13.51 -25.58 0.71
C LEU A 190 -14.12 -25.12 2.03
N THR A 191 -15.01 -24.13 1.98
CA THR A 191 -15.71 -23.60 3.16
C THR A 191 -16.48 -24.69 3.88
N ARG A 192 -17.26 -25.50 3.14
CA ARG A 192 -18.02 -26.62 3.69
C ARG A 192 -17.11 -27.62 4.38
N ARG A 193 -16.02 -28.03 3.72
CA ARG A 193 -15.08 -29.04 4.24
C ARG A 193 -14.39 -28.58 5.51
N ILE A 194 -14.01 -27.31 5.60
CA ILE A 194 -13.44 -26.73 6.81
C ILE A 194 -14.49 -26.70 7.93
N LYS A 195 -15.71 -26.18 7.69
CA LYS A 195 -16.76 -26.13 8.73
C LYS A 195 -17.23 -27.51 9.20
N GLU A 196 -17.27 -28.51 8.32
CA GLU A 196 -17.63 -29.88 8.70
C GLU A 196 -16.62 -30.48 9.67
N LYS A 197 -15.34 -30.16 9.51
CA LYS A 197 -14.26 -30.67 10.37
C LYS A 197 -14.05 -29.82 11.63
N HIS A 198 -14.20 -28.51 11.51
CA HIS A 198 -13.98 -27.51 12.56
C HIS A 198 -15.24 -26.63 12.69
N PRO A 199 -16.34 -27.14 13.27
CA PRO A 199 -17.63 -26.44 13.28
C PRO A 199 -17.59 -25.09 14.01
N ASP A 200 -16.74 -24.98 15.03
CA ASP A 200 -16.65 -23.81 15.89
C ASP A 200 -15.67 -22.74 15.36
N VAL A 201 -14.86 -23.05 14.34
CA VAL A 201 -13.95 -22.05 13.78
C VAL A 201 -14.76 -20.98 13.04
N ILE A 202 -14.47 -19.71 13.33
CA ILE A 202 -15.06 -18.59 12.58
C ILE A 202 -14.35 -18.51 11.24
N LEU A 203 -15.13 -18.52 10.15
CA LEU A 203 -14.61 -18.30 8.81
C LEU A 203 -14.95 -16.91 8.29
N GLU A 204 -13.97 -16.28 7.67
CA GLU A 204 -14.10 -15.03 6.95
C GLU A 204 -13.69 -15.15 5.48
N TYR A 205 -14.45 -14.51 4.59
CA TYR A 205 -14.09 -14.40 3.18
C TYR A 205 -13.66 -12.99 2.82
N HIS A 206 -12.50 -12.89 2.18
CA HIS A 206 -11.93 -11.66 1.64
C HIS A 206 -11.73 -11.82 0.13
N GLY A 207 -12.41 -11.04 -0.69
CA GLY A 207 -12.37 -11.24 -2.15
C GLY A 207 -12.53 -9.96 -2.96
N HIS A 208 -11.50 -9.63 -3.74
CA HIS A 208 -11.51 -8.45 -4.61
C HIS A 208 -12.46 -8.62 -5.81
N SER A 209 -13.05 -7.52 -6.28
CA SER A 209 -13.99 -7.50 -7.41
C SER A 209 -13.32 -7.48 -8.79
N GLY A 210 -11.99 -7.43 -8.85
CA GLY A 210 -11.24 -7.16 -10.08
C GLY A 210 -11.66 -8.02 -11.28
N PRO A 211 -11.70 -9.36 -11.13
CA PRO A 211 -12.11 -10.27 -12.21
C PRO A 211 -13.62 -10.47 -12.36
N GLY A 212 -14.43 -10.02 -11.39
CA GLY A 212 -15.89 -10.10 -11.41
C GLY A 212 -16.50 -11.35 -10.74
N LEU A 213 -15.73 -12.19 -10.04
CA LEU A 213 -16.25 -13.41 -9.40
C LEU A 213 -16.73 -13.22 -7.95
N SER A 214 -16.27 -12.16 -7.27
CA SER A 214 -16.42 -11.99 -5.80
C SER A 214 -17.86 -12.09 -5.29
N MET A 215 -18.85 -11.51 -5.98
CA MET A 215 -20.26 -11.61 -5.57
C MET A 215 -20.78 -13.05 -5.59
N ALA A 216 -20.44 -13.81 -6.64
CA ALA A 216 -20.81 -15.22 -6.74
C ALA A 216 -20.08 -16.05 -5.68
N SER A 217 -18.78 -15.79 -5.47
CA SER A 217 -17.99 -16.44 -4.43
C SER A 217 -18.55 -16.17 -3.03
N MET A 218 -18.90 -14.91 -2.70
CA MET A 218 -19.52 -14.54 -1.43
C MET A 218 -20.82 -15.28 -1.16
N LEU A 219 -21.71 -15.39 -2.15
CA LEU A 219 -22.94 -16.17 -2.01
C LEU A 219 -22.65 -17.67 -1.80
N GLU A 220 -21.69 -18.20 -2.54
CA GLU A 220 -21.37 -19.62 -2.51
C GLU A 220 -20.71 -20.03 -1.18
N VAL A 221 -19.78 -19.24 -0.65
CA VAL A 221 -19.22 -19.49 0.69
C VAL A 221 -20.26 -19.29 1.80
N ALA A 222 -21.16 -18.31 1.68
CA ALA A 222 -22.25 -18.11 2.65
C ALA A 222 -23.17 -19.34 2.75
N LYS A 223 -23.55 -19.93 1.60
CA LYS A 223 -24.34 -21.17 1.54
C LYS A 223 -23.63 -22.36 2.19
N ASN A 224 -22.31 -22.35 2.18
CA ASN A 224 -21.47 -23.45 2.65
C ASN A 224 -20.90 -23.23 4.06
N GLY A 225 -21.39 -22.23 4.79
CA GLY A 225 -21.08 -22.06 6.20
C GLY A 225 -20.06 -20.97 6.54
N MET A 226 -19.79 -20.03 5.64
CA MET A 226 -19.04 -18.80 5.96
C MET A 226 -19.76 -17.98 7.03
N ASP A 227 -19.03 -17.32 7.92
CA ASP A 227 -19.62 -16.57 9.05
C ASP A 227 -19.55 -15.05 8.81
N ILE A 228 -18.45 -14.58 8.20
CA ILE A 228 -18.19 -13.15 7.99
C ILE A 228 -17.74 -12.89 6.55
N LEU A 229 -18.22 -11.80 5.96
CA LEU A 229 -17.81 -11.36 4.63
C LEU A 229 -17.21 -9.96 4.71
N ASP A 230 -16.02 -9.79 4.11
CA ASP A 230 -15.44 -8.47 3.87
C ASP A 230 -16.25 -7.72 2.81
N VAL A 231 -16.55 -6.46 3.08
CA VAL A 231 -17.33 -5.57 2.21
C VAL A 231 -16.70 -4.17 2.17
N ALA A 232 -16.99 -3.42 1.11
CA ALA A 232 -16.62 -2.03 0.96
C ALA A 232 -17.85 -1.11 0.95
N ILE A 233 -17.60 0.19 0.89
CA ILE A 233 -18.62 1.23 0.67
C ILE A 233 -18.22 2.14 -0.50
N GLU A 234 -19.18 2.72 -1.19
CA GLU A 234 -18.93 3.79 -2.15
C GLU A 234 -18.34 5.05 -1.48
N PRO A 235 -17.59 5.88 -2.22
CA PRO A 235 -17.24 5.76 -3.63
C PRO A 235 -16.07 4.80 -3.89
N LEU A 236 -15.52 4.12 -2.88
CA LEU A 236 -14.37 3.22 -2.99
C LEU A 236 -14.73 1.73 -2.93
N SER A 237 -15.81 1.33 -3.61
CA SER A 237 -16.15 -0.07 -3.89
C SER A 237 -15.88 -0.43 -5.37
N TRP A 238 -15.95 -1.72 -5.67
CA TRP A 238 -15.79 -2.31 -7.02
C TRP A 238 -14.42 -2.11 -7.67
N GLY A 239 -14.30 -2.53 -8.93
CA GLY A 239 -13.03 -2.48 -9.66
C GLY A 239 -11.99 -3.36 -8.98
N LYS A 240 -10.82 -2.79 -8.65
CA LYS A 240 -9.74 -3.49 -7.92
C LYS A 240 -9.98 -3.57 -6.40
N VAL A 241 -11.07 -2.99 -5.89
CA VAL A 241 -11.45 -3.04 -4.47
C VAL A 241 -12.38 -4.24 -4.21
N HIS A 242 -13.39 -4.11 -3.36
CA HIS A 242 -14.30 -5.17 -2.93
C HIS A 242 -15.76 -4.80 -3.22
N PRO A 243 -16.69 -5.77 -3.20
CA PRO A 243 -18.11 -5.49 -3.38
C PRO A 243 -18.68 -4.52 -2.36
N ASP A 244 -19.64 -3.71 -2.81
CA ASP A 244 -20.35 -2.79 -1.94
C ASP A 244 -21.33 -3.52 -1.00
N VAL A 245 -21.35 -3.12 0.27
CA VAL A 245 -22.20 -3.70 1.31
C VAL A 245 -23.68 -3.72 0.94
N ILE A 246 -24.19 -2.73 0.20
CA ILE A 246 -25.61 -2.67 -0.22
C ILE A 246 -25.94 -3.85 -1.14
N SER A 247 -25.10 -4.10 -2.14
CA SER A 247 -25.28 -5.19 -3.09
C SER A 247 -25.14 -6.56 -2.43
N VAL A 248 -24.16 -6.70 -1.53
CA VAL A 248 -23.94 -7.94 -0.77
C VAL A 248 -25.14 -8.23 0.14
N GLN A 249 -25.61 -7.24 0.90
CA GLN A 249 -26.77 -7.39 1.77
C GLN A 249 -28.02 -7.76 0.97
N SER A 250 -28.32 -7.06 -0.12
CA SER A 250 -29.47 -7.34 -0.98
C SER A 250 -29.45 -8.78 -1.51
N MET A 251 -28.29 -9.23 -2.02
CA MET A 251 -28.10 -10.61 -2.49
C MET A 251 -28.37 -11.64 -1.39
N LEU A 252 -27.79 -11.43 -0.20
CA LEU A 252 -27.92 -12.37 0.92
C LEU A 252 -29.33 -12.42 1.50
N LYS A 253 -30.02 -11.28 1.63
CA LYS A 253 -31.43 -11.24 2.06
C LYS A 253 -32.32 -12.02 1.11
N ASN A 254 -32.16 -11.81 -0.20
CA ASN A 254 -32.94 -12.53 -1.21
C ASN A 254 -32.60 -14.03 -1.25
N ALA A 255 -31.40 -14.41 -0.84
CA ALA A 255 -31.00 -15.81 -0.66
C ALA A 255 -31.44 -16.42 0.69
N GLY A 256 -32.12 -15.66 1.55
CA GLY A 256 -32.71 -16.14 2.80
C GLY A 256 -31.78 -16.10 4.02
N PHE A 257 -30.65 -15.39 3.96
CA PHE A 257 -29.76 -15.20 5.10
C PHE A 257 -30.27 -14.11 6.05
N ASP A 258 -29.88 -14.23 7.32
CA ASP A 258 -30.04 -13.18 8.33
C ASP A 258 -28.81 -12.26 8.29
N VAL A 259 -29.00 -11.01 7.88
CA VAL A 259 -27.94 -10.00 7.73
C VAL A 259 -28.39 -8.69 8.36
N PRO A 260 -27.47 -7.91 8.94
CA PRO A 260 -27.84 -6.67 9.61
C PRO A 260 -28.46 -5.66 8.63
N GLU A 261 -29.38 -4.86 9.15
CA GLU A 261 -29.93 -3.70 8.44
C GLU A 261 -28.85 -2.63 8.25
N ILE A 262 -28.98 -1.84 7.17
CA ILE A 262 -28.07 -0.73 6.89
C ILE A 262 -28.85 0.57 7.09
N ASN A 263 -28.36 1.44 7.98
CA ASN A 263 -28.85 2.80 8.05
C ASN A 263 -28.38 3.57 6.81
N MET A 264 -29.29 3.76 5.85
CA MET A 264 -28.99 4.39 4.56
C MET A 264 -28.62 5.87 4.67
N ASP A 265 -29.14 6.59 5.66
CA ASP A 265 -28.74 8.00 5.88
C ASP A 265 -27.27 8.06 6.30
N ALA A 266 -26.84 7.18 7.22
CA ALA A 266 -25.45 7.06 7.62
C ALA A 266 -24.54 6.58 6.49
N TYR A 267 -24.99 5.62 5.67
CA TYR A 267 -24.26 5.20 4.47
C TYR A 267 -24.01 6.39 3.53
N MET A 268 -25.04 7.21 3.26
CA MET A 268 -24.90 8.38 2.39
C MET A 268 -23.93 9.42 2.96
N LYS A 269 -23.92 9.62 4.29
CA LYS A 269 -22.90 10.45 4.96
C LYS A 269 -21.50 9.87 4.79
N ALA A 270 -21.33 8.56 4.98
CA ALA A 270 -20.03 7.89 4.86
C ALA A 270 -19.49 8.00 3.43
N ARG A 271 -20.36 7.81 2.44
CA ARG A 271 -20.06 8.00 1.02
C ARG A 271 -19.64 9.43 0.71
N ALA A 272 -20.39 10.42 1.18
CA ALA A 272 -20.08 11.84 0.95
C ALA A 272 -18.74 12.23 1.61
N MET A 273 -18.49 11.79 2.84
CA MET A 273 -17.26 12.09 3.57
C MET A 273 -16.04 11.37 2.97
N THR A 274 -16.20 10.13 2.51
CA THR A 274 -15.13 9.43 1.79
C THR A 274 -14.81 10.16 0.48
N GLN A 275 -15.82 10.67 -0.24
CA GLN A 275 -15.62 11.51 -1.43
C GLN A 275 -14.91 12.84 -1.09
N GLU A 276 -15.25 13.48 0.02
CA GLU A 276 -14.55 14.68 0.52
C GLU A 276 -13.05 14.40 0.69
N PHE A 277 -12.67 13.26 1.29
CA PHE A 277 -11.26 12.91 1.49
C PHE A 277 -10.52 12.68 0.17
N ILE A 278 -11.20 12.09 -0.83
CA ILE A 278 -10.69 11.97 -2.21
C ILE A 278 -10.45 13.36 -2.80
N ASP A 279 -11.43 14.24 -2.69
CA ASP A 279 -11.39 15.57 -3.32
C ASP A 279 -10.37 16.50 -2.65
N GLU A 280 -10.17 16.38 -1.34
CA GLU A 280 -9.20 17.16 -0.57
C GLU A 280 -7.77 16.91 -1.05
N TRP A 281 -7.34 15.63 -1.09
CA TRP A 281 -5.98 15.31 -1.52
C TRP A 281 -5.75 13.84 -1.92
N LEU A 282 -6.48 12.87 -1.36
CA LEU A 282 -6.19 11.45 -1.61
C LEU A 282 -6.39 11.08 -3.09
N GLY A 283 -7.33 11.74 -3.76
CA GLY A 283 -7.64 11.56 -5.18
C GLY A 283 -6.54 11.96 -6.14
N TYR A 284 -5.50 12.70 -5.71
CA TYR A 284 -4.32 12.94 -6.53
C TYR A 284 -3.45 11.68 -6.70
N PHE A 285 -3.58 10.73 -5.78
CA PHE A 285 -2.82 9.48 -5.75
C PHE A 285 -3.69 8.25 -6.04
N ILE A 286 -4.93 8.44 -6.45
CA ILE A 286 -5.83 7.39 -6.92
C ILE A 286 -5.73 7.29 -8.44
N ASN A 287 -5.48 6.09 -8.93
CA ASN A 287 -5.51 5.81 -10.35
C ASN A 287 -6.98 5.54 -10.76
N PRO A 288 -7.61 6.36 -11.63
CA PRO A 288 -9.02 6.18 -12.01
C PRO A 288 -9.32 4.82 -12.65
N GLN A 289 -8.33 4.22 -13.32
CA GLN A 289 -8.46 2.89 -13.93
C GLN A 289 -8.67 1.78 -12.91
N ASN A 290 -8.37 2.00 -11.63
CA ASN A 290 -8.65 1.04 -10.56
C ASN A 290 -10.16 0.80 -10.35
N LYS A 291 -11.04 1.64 -10.89
CA LYS A 291 -12.49 1.41 -10.91
C LYS A 291 -12.93 0.35 -11.91
N TYR A 292 -12.10 0.01 -12.88
CA TYR A 292 -12.46 -0.94 -13.93
C TYR A 292 -12.20 -2.39 -13.51
N MET A 293 -13.18 -3.25 -13.79
CA MET A 293 -13.03 -4.69 -13.70
C MET A 293 -12.38 -5.24 -14.98
N SER A 294 -11.63 -6.33 -14.85
CA SER A 294 -11.04 -7.03 -15.99
C SER A 294 -10.82 -8.50 -15.65
N SER A 295 -11.39 -9.38 -16.47
CA SER A 295 -11.25 -10.83 -16.35
C SER A 295 -9.97 -11.38 -17.00
N LEU A 296 -9.13 -10.51 -17.59
CA LEU A 296 -7.88 -10.91 -18.27
C LEU A 296 -6.92 -11.67 -17.36
N LEU A 297 -7.02 -11.46 -16.05
CA LEU A 297 -6.11 -12.03 -15.06
C LEU A 297 -6.56 -13.39 -14.52
N LEU A 298 -7.75 -13.88 -14.87
CA LEU A 298 -8.23 -15.19 -14.43
C LEU A 298 -7.30 -16.32 -14.87
N GLY A 299 -6.78 -16.25 -16.10
CA GLY A 299 -5.92 -17.30 -16.67
C GLY A 299 -4.52 -17.32 -16.07
N CYS A 300 -3.88 -16.15 -15.91
CA CYS A 300 -2.51 -16.05 -15.40
C CYS A 300 -2.42 -15.97 -13.86
N GLY A 301 -3.55 -15.78 -13.17
CA GLY A 301 -3.65 -15.74 -11.71
C GLY A 301 -3.04 -14.51 -11.04
N LEU A 302 -2.56 -13.52 -11.81
CA LEU A 302 -1.96 -12.30 -11.27
C LEU A 302 -3.02 -11.40 -10.60
N PRO A 303 -2.67 -10.69 -9.52
CA PRO A 303 -3.63 -9.84 -8.82
C PRO A 303 -3.93 -8.56 -9.59
N GLY A 304 -5.19 -8.13 -9.55
CA GLY A 304 -5.67 -6.93 -10.26
C GLY A 304 -4.92 -5.64 -9.93
N GLY A 305 -4.49 -5.48 -8.67
CA GLY A 305 -3.72 -4.31 -8.21
C GLY A 305 -2.32 -4.21 -8.86
N MET A 306 -1.80 -5.29 -9.46
CA MET A 306 -0.52 -5.29 -10.16
C MET A 306 -0.61 -4.71 -11.57
N MET A 307 -1.80 -4.54 -12.14
CA MET A 307 -1.95 -4.06 -13.52
C MET A 307 -1.21 -2.75 -13.78
N GLY A 308 -1.28 -1.79 -12.85
CA GLY A 308 -0.59 -0.50 -13.00
C GLY A 308 0.93 -0.65 -13.14
N SER A 309 1.57 -1.35 -12.19
CA SER A 309 3.02 -1.57 -12.23
C SER A 309 3.44 -2.47 -13.39
N MET A 310 2.67 -3.51 -13.68
CA MET A 310 2.91 -4.39 -14.83
C MET A 310 2.88 -3.61 -16.15
N MET A 311 1.91 -2.72 -16.36
CA MET A 311 1.83 -1.92 -17.59
C MET A 311 2.99 -0.93 -17.72
N ALA A 312 3.45 -0.35 -16.61
CA ALA A 312 4.63 0.52 -16.60
C ALA A 312 5.91 -0.26 -16.98
N ASP A 313 6.15 -1.40 -16.34
CA ASP A 313 7.30 -2.28 -16.62
C ASP A 313 7.26 -2.79 -18.08
N LEU A 314 6.07 -3.19 -18.54
CA LEU A 314 5.84 -3.66 -19.91
C LEU A 314 6.15 -2.58 -20.93
N GLY A 315 5.78 -1.32 -20.66
CA GLY A 315 6.05 -0.19 -21.55
C GLY A 315 7.55 -0.01 -21.81
N GLY A 316 8.35 -0.02 -20.75
CA GLY A 316 9.81 0.12 -20.85
C GLY A 316 10.48 -1.06 -21.57
N ILE A 317 10.07 -2.29 -21.25
CA ILE A 317 10.65 -3.49 -21.88
C ILE A 317 10.19 -3.64 -23.33
N ARG A 318 8.94 -3.30 -23.64
CA ARG A 318 8.42 -3.27 -25.02
C ARG A 318 9.23 -2.34 -25.91
N ALA A 319 9.57 -1.12 -25.45
CA ALA A 319 10.37 -0.20 -26.23
C ALA A 319 11.74 -0.80 -26.60
N THR A 320 12.35 -1.52 -25.65
CA THR A 320 13.63 -2.20 -25.86
C THR A 320 13.48 -3.37 -26.84
N ILE A 321 12.44 -4.19 -26.68
CA ILE A 321 12.12 -5.31 -27.59
C ILE A 321 11.86 -4.80 -29.01
N ASN A 322 11.02 -3.77 -29.19
CA ASN A 322 10.72 -3.22 -30.51
C ASN A 322 11.96 -2.63 -31.20
N ASN A 323 12.88 -2.02 -30.43
CA ASN A 323 14.17 -1.59 -30.97
C ASN A 323 15.03 -2.76 -31.47
N LEU A 324 15.02 -3.91 -30.79
CA LEU A 324 15.71 -5.13 -31.25
C LEU A 324 15.04 -5.71 -32.50
N ARG A 325 13.71 -5.81 -32.49
CA ARG A 325 12.91 -6.32 -33.62
C ARG A 325 13.12 -5.48 -34.88
N LYS A 326 13.13 -4.16 -34.74
CA LYS A 326 13.45 -3.23 -35.83
C LYS A 326 14.83 -3.47 -36.43
N LYS A 327 15.85 -3.73 -35.60
CA LYS A 327 17.21 -4.08 -36.07
C LYS A 327 17.25 -5.41 -36.82
N LYS A 328 16.35 -6.34 -36.51
CA LYS A 328 16.19 -7.64 -37.20
C LYS A 328 15.27 -7.57 -38.42
N GLY A 329 14.62 -6.44 -38.68
CA GLY A 329 13.61 -6.31 -39.75
C GLY A 329 12.26 -6.95 -39.41
N GLU A 330 11.96 -7.17 -38.13
CA GLU A 330 10.72 -7.76 -37.67
C GLU A 330 9.69 -6.68 -37.30
N ALA A 331 8.39 -7.01 -37.41
CA ALA A 331 7.30 -6.12 -37.02
C ALA A 331 7.32 -5.82 -35.51
N GLU A 332 7.01 -4.57 -35.16
CA GLU A 332 6.87 -4.13 -33.76
C GLU A 332 5.70 -4.83 -33.07
N LEU A 333 5.84 -5.07 -31.77
CA LEU A 333 4.77 -5.60 -30.93
C LEU A 333 3.93 -4.46 -30.36
N SER A 334 2.62 -4.61 -30.44
CA SER A 334 1.67 -3.74 -29.75
C SER A 334 1.70 -3.96 -28.23
N VAL A 335 0.97 -3.15 -27.48
CA VAL A 335 0.79 -3.40 -26.03
C VAL A 335 0.08 -4.72 -25.80
N ASP A 336 -0.92 -5.02 -26.61
CA ASP A 336 -1.75 -6.23 -26.47
C ASP A 336 -0.93 -7.49 -26.79
N ASP A 337 -0.11 -7.45 -27.84
CA ASP A 337 0.81 -8.55 -28.17
C ASP A 337 1.77 -8.84 -27.01
N MET A 338 2.28 -7.77 -26.38
CA MET A 338 3.18 -7.88 -25.24
C MET A 338 2.47 -8.42 -23.99
N LEU A 339 1.22 -8.04 -23.75
CA LEU A 339 0.42 -8.57 -22.65
C LEU A 339 0.15 -10.06 -22.81
N ILE A 340 -0.27 -10.49 -24.01
CA ILE A 340 -0.52 -11.91 -24.30
C ILE A 340 0.77 -12.71 -24.08
N LYS A 341 1.89 -12.24 -24.64
CA LYS A 341 3.20 -12.88 -24.45
C LYS A 341 3.61 -12.95 -22.98
N LEU A 342 3.35 -11.90 -22.20
CA LEU A 342 3.64 -11.90 -20.77
C LEU A 342 2.79 -12.93 -20.02
N PHE A 343 1.49 -13.02 -20.32
CA PHE A 343 0.62 -14.00 -19.67
C PHE A 343 1.02 -15.44 -20.02
N ASP A 344 1.36 -15.72 -21.28
CA ASP A 344 1.88 -17.03 -21.69
C ASP A 344 3.20 -17.36 -20.98
N GLU A 345 4.10 -16.39 -20.86
CA GLU A 345 5.37 -16.58 -20.19
C GLU A 345 5.21 -16.71 -18.66
N VAL A 346 4.24 -16.03 -18.04
CA VAL A 346 3.86 -16.26 -16.64
C VAL A 346 3.32 -17.68 -16.46
N ALA A 347 2.44 -18.15 -17.35
CA ALA A 347 1.93 -19.53 -17.32
C ALA A 347 3.06 -20.57 -17.53
N TYR A 348 4.12 -20.21 -18.24
CA TYR A 348 5.33 -21.03 -18.36
C TYR A 348 6.20 -21.01 -17.10
N VAL A 349 6.44 -19.83 -16.51
CA VAL A 349 7.32 -19.66 -15.35
C VAL A 349 6.69 -20.21 -14.07
N TRP A 350 5.41 -19.94 -13.82
CA TRP A 350 4.73 -20.24 -12.57
C TRP A 350 4.87 -21.69 -12.09
N PRO A 351 4.64 -22.74 -12.93
CA PRO A 351 4.91 -24.13 -12.55
C PRO A 351 6.37 -24.41 -12.24
N ARG A 352 7.31 -23.72 -12.90
CA ARG A 352 8.75 -23.99 -12.78
C ARG A 352 9.33 -23.47 -11.48
N VAL A 353 8.76 -22.40 -10.95
CA VAL A 353 9.12 -21.81 -9.67
C VAL A 353 8.30 -22.37 -8.50
N GLY A 354 7.61 -23.50 -8.70
CA GLY A 354 6.94 -24.24 -7.62
C GLY A 354 5.56 -23.70 -7.26
N TYR A 355 4.85 -23.04 -8.19
CA TYR A 355 3.50 -22.52 -7.97
C TYR A 355 3.32 -21.70 -6.68
N PRO A 356 4.12 -20.65 -6.41
CA PRO A 356 3.81 -19.77 -5.27
C PRO A 356 2.43 -19.11 -5.48
N PRO A 357 1.60 -18.93 -4.44
CA PRO A 357 0.46 -18.02 -4.53
C PRO A 357 0.92 -16.66 -5.06
N LEU A 358 0.23 -16.13 -6.06
CA LEU A 358 0.60 -14.87 -6.72
C LEU A 358 0.09 -13.67 -5.90
N VAL A 359 0.55 -13.58 -4.65
CA VAL A 359 0.40 -12.42 -3.76
C VAL A 359 1.75 -11.73 -3.57
N THR A 360 1.73 -10.49 -3.09
CA THR A 360 2.97 -9.75 -2.79
C THR A 360 3.81 -10.50 -1.75
N PRO A 361 5.13 -10.66 -1.95
CA PRO A 361 5.93 -10.16 -3.08
C PRO A 361 6.08 -11.16 -4.26
N PHE A 362 5.63 -12.39 -4.11
CA PHE A 362 5.88 -13.50 -5.05
C PHE A 362 5.23 -13.34 -6.44
N SER A 363 4.09 -12.66 -6.53
CA SER A 363 3.52 -12.24 -7.82
C SER A 363 4.47 -11.34 -8.60
N GLN A 364 5.16 -10.43 -7.91
CA GLN A 364 6.08 -9.49 -8.54
C GLN A 364 7.32 -10.24 -9.04
N TYR A 365 7.84 -11.20 -8.27
CA TYR A 365 8.98 -12.02 -8.68
C TYR A 365 8.63 -12.83 -9.93
N THR A 366 7.48 -13.52 -9.93
CA THR A 366 7.02 -14.35 -11.05
C THR A 366 6.79 -13.52 -12.31
N LYS A 367 6.15 -12.35 -12.17
CA LYS A 367 5.97 -11.40 -13.29
C LYS A 367 7.31 -10.90 -13.82
N ASN A 368 8.22 -10.47 -12.94
CA ASN A 368 9.50 -9.87 -13.33
C ASN A 368 10.34 -10.84 -14.14
N ILE A 369 10.50 -12.08 -13.67
CA ILE A 369 11.28 -13.07 -14.43
C ILE A 369 10.61 -13.42 -15.75
N ALA A 370 9.27 -13.49 -15.81
CA ALA A 370 8.56 -13.70 -17.07
C ALA A 370 8.80 -12.54 -18.05
N LEU A 371 8.74 -11.30 -17.59
CA LEU A 371 8.99 -10.13 -18.41
C LEU A 371 10.45 -10.07 -18.90
N MET A 372 11.41 -10.44 -18.04
CA MET A 372 12.83 -10.54 -18.41
C MET A 372 13.10 -11.72 -19.35
N ASN A 373 12.35 -12.81 -19.25
CA ASN A 373 12.39 -13.91 -20.22
C ASN A 373 11.99 -13.42 -21.61
N LEU A 374 10.94 -12.60 -21.75
CA LEU A 374 10.57 -12.03 -23.06
C LEU A 374 11.71 -11.23 -23.69
N LEU A 375 12.37 -10.39 -22.90
CA LEU A 375 13.52 -9.59 -23.37
C LEU A 375 14.71 -10.47 -23.75
N THR A 376 15.05 -11.45 -22.92
CA THR A 376 16.23 -12.32 -23.15
C THR A 376 16.02 -13.31 -24.30
N LEU A 377 14.78 -13.79 -24.50
CA LEU A 377 14.39 -14.55 -25.69
C LEU A 377 14.54 -13.72 -26.95
N GLU A 378 14.07 -12.46 -26.95
CA GLU A 378 14.28 -11.53 -28.07
C GLU A 378 15.77 -11.24 -28.31
N GLN A 379 16.61 -11.28 -27.27
CA GLN A 379 18.07 -11.16 -27.40
C GLN A 379 18.77 -12.47 -27.84
N GLY A 380 18.05 -13.59 -27.96
CA GLY A 380 18.65 -14.90 -28.27
C GLY A 380 19.45 -15.51 -27.12
N LYS A 381 19.25 -15.05 -25.88
CA LYS A 381 19.97 -15.53 -24.69
C LYS A 381 19.28 -16.71 -23.97
N GLY A 382 18.00 -16.95 -24.26
CA GLY A 382 17.20 -17.98 -23.58
C GLY A 382 16.50 -17.46 -22.32
N ARG A 383 15.86 -18.35 -21.56
CA ARG A 383 15.11 -18.03 -20.34
C ARG A 383 16.00 -18.08 -19.09
N PHE A 384 15.53 -17.49 -18.00
CA PHE A 384 16.14 -17.53 -16.67
C PHE A 384 17.56 -16.93 -16.57
N VAL A 385 17.98 -16.17 -17.58
CA VAL A 385 19.30 -15.53 -17.63
C VAL A 385 19.39 -14.33 -16.69
N MET A 386 18.31 -13.55 -16.59
CA MET A 386 18.24 -12.32 -15.80
C MET A 386 17.26 -12.50 -14.64
N MET A 387 17.63 -13.36 -13.69
CA MET A 387 16.88 -13.61 -12.47
C MET A 387 17.48 -12.84 -11.29
N ASP A 388 16.65 -12.06 -10.60
CA ASP A 388 17.05 -11.26 -9.45
C ASP A 388 17.22 -12.11 -8.17
N ASP A 389 17.89 -11.53 -7.17
CA ASP A 389 18.19 -12.19 -5.90
C ASP A 389 16.95 -12.53 -5.08
N SER A 390 15.85 -11.80 -5.26
CA SER A 390 14.60 -12.06 -4.54
C SER A 390 13.92 -13.32 -5.07
N MET A 391 13.89 -13.49 -6.39
CA MET A 391 13.44 -14.74 -7.01
C MET A 391 14.35 -15.91 -6.60
N TRP A 392 15.68 -15.73 -6.61
CA TRP A 392 16.60 -16.75 -6.09
C TRP A 392 16.34 -17.08 -4.62
N GLY A 393 16.14 -16.06 -3.78
CA GLY A 393 15.81 -16.25 -2.36
C GLY A 393 14.56 -17.10 -2.15
N MET A 394 13.51 -16.87 -2.95
CA MET A 394 12.29 -17.68 -2.92
C MET A 394 12.57 -19.13 -3.34
N ILE A 395 13.15 -19.36 -4.53
CA ILE A 395 13.31 -20.73 -5.05
C ILE A 395 14.34 -21.56 -4.28
N LEU A 396 15.32 -20.92 -3.64
CA LEU A 396 16.29 -21.59 -2.78
C LEU A 396 15.75 -21.90 -1.37
N GLY A 397 14.52 -21.47 -1.05
CA GLY A 397 13.87 -21.76 0.24
C GLY A 397 14.14 -20.74 1.35
N LYS A 398 14.84 -19.63 1.07
CA LYS A 398 15.19 -18.62 2.08
C LYS A 398 14.00 -17.81 2.59
N SER A 399 12.92 -17.74 1.79
CA SER A 399 11.67 -17.03 2.15
C SER A 399 10.56 -17.96 2.63
N GLY A 400 10.84 -19.26 2.73
CA GLY A 400 9.86 -20.31 2.99
C GLY A 400 9.81 -21.34 1.86
N ARG A 401 8.99 -22.37 2.05
CA ARG A 401 8.80 -23.47 1.11
C ARG A 401 7.72 -23.09 0.11
N VAL A 402 8.05 -23.17 -1.17
CA VAL A 402 7.05 -23.08 -2.25
C VAL A 402 6.11 -24.29 -2.21
N PRO A 403 4.82 -24.16 -2.59
CA PRO A 403 3.87 -25.26 -2.50
C PRO A 403 4.21 -26.47 -3.40
N GLY A 404 4.77 -26.22 -4.58
CA GLY A 404 5.09 -27.21 -5.59
C GLY A 404 6.59 -27.42 -5.79
N GLU A 405 6.93 -28.34 -6.69
CA GLU A 405 8.31 -28.66 -7.02
C GLU A 405 8.97 -27.58 -7.92
N ILE A 406 10.19 -27.19 -7.57
CA ILE A 406 11.06 -26.43 -8.46
C ILE A 406 11.54 -27.32 -9.61
N CYS A 407 11.47 -26.84 -10.85
CA CYS A 407 11.85 -27.64 -12.01
C CYS A 407 13.37 -27.95 -12.05
N GLN A 408 13.73 -29.01 -12.78
CA GLN A 408 15.13 -29.45 -12.87
C GLN A 408 16.06 -28.39 -13.50
N GLU A 409 15.59 -27.65 -14.51
CA GLU A 409 16.37 -26.58 -15.17
C GLU A 409 16.85 -25.52 -14.16
N LEU A 410 15.99 -25.12 -13.22
CA LEU A 410 16.34 -24.14 -12.19
C LEU A 410 17.25 -24.74 -11.11
N LYS A 411 17.08 -26.03 -10.77
CA LYS A 411 17.98 -26.75 -9.87
C LYS A 411 19.40 -26.85 -10.46
N ASP A 412 19.51 -27.13 -11.76
CA ASP A 412 20.80 -27.20 -12.46
C ASP A 412 21.46 -25.81 -12.56
N LEU A 413 20.67 -24.77 -12.85
CA LEU A 413 21.16 -23.39 -12.91
C LEU A 413 21.66 -22.90 -11.54
N ALA A 414 20.96 -23.24 -10.44
CA ALA A 414 21.42 -22.95 -9.08
C ALA A 414 22.79 -23.58 -8.82
N LYS A 415 22.95 -24.87 -9.16
CA LYS A 415 24.20 -25.61 -9.02
C LYS A 415 25.33 -24.98 -9.84
N GLN A 416 25.07 -24.59 -11.10
CA GLN A 416 26.06 -23.91 -11.94
C GLN A 416 26.53 -22.58 -11.34
N LYS A 417 25.64 -21.86 -10.66
CA LYS A 417 25.92 -20.60 -9.98
C LYS A 417 26.51 -20.77 -8.57
N GLY A 418 26.65 -22.01 -8.08
CA GLY A 418 27.09 -22.28 -6.71
C GLY A 418 26.07 -21.85 -5.65
N LEU A 419 24.79 -21.81 -6.00
CA LEU A 419 23.70 -21.48 -5.08
C LEU A 419 23.14 -22.76 -4.46
N GLU A 420 22.91 -22.72 -3.15
CA GLU A 420 22.43 -23.88 -2.37
C GLU A 420 20.97 -23.69 -1.93
N PHE A 421 20.19 -24.76 -2.09
CA PHE A 421 18.85 -24.86 -1.54
C PHE A 421 18.94 -25.09 -0.02
N THR A 422 17.99 -24.53 0.72
CA THR A 422 17.89 -24.70 2.17
C THR A 422 16.47 -25.08 2.57
N ASP A 423 16.37 -25.98 3.56
CA ASP A 423 15.13 -26.28 4.27
C ASP A 423 15.07 -25.57 5.64
N ALA A 424 16.04 -24.70 5.95
CA ALA A 424 16.05 -23.91 7.18
C ALA A 424 14.74 -23.14 7.34
N ASP A 425 14.28 -23.01 8.58
CA ASP A 425 13.16 -22.15 8.89
C ASP A 425 13.57 -20.69 8.66
N PRO A 426 12.87 -19.92 7.80
CA PRO A 426 13.27 -18.55 7.45
C PRO A 426 13.48 -17.63 8.65
N HIS A 427 12.73 -17.83 9.74
CA HIS A 427 12.87 -17.03 10.96
C HIS A 427 14.24 -17.21 11.62
N THR A 428 14.80 -18.43 11.55
CA THR A 428 16.12 -18.75 12.13
C THR A 428 17.29 -18.10 11.39
N LEU A 429 17.03 -17.53 10.21
CA LEU A 429 18.04 -16.81 9.42
C LEU A 429 18.20 -15.35 9.84
N LEU A 430 17.35 -14.85 10.74
CA LEU A 430 17.34 -13.46 11.18
C LEU A 430 17.76 -13.38 12.66
N PRO A 431 18.80 -12.61 12.99
CA PRO A 431 19.08 -12.29 14.38
C PRO A 431 18.03 -11.30 14.92
N ASN A 432 17.80 -11.35 16.23
CA ASN A 432 17.08 -10.32 16.96
C ASN A 432 17.74 -8.95 16.75
N ALA A 433 16.93 -7.89 16.71
CA ALA A 433 17.39 -6.56 16.32
C ALA A 433 16.89 -5.42 17.22
N LEU A 434 15.97 -5.66 18.16
CA LEU A 434 15.39 -4.58 18.96
C LEU A 434 16.42 -3.80 19.77
N ASP A 435 17.42 -4.46 20.34
CA ASP A 435 18.43 -3.79 21.20
C ASP A 435 19.24 -2.74 20.43
N ASP A 436 19.51 -2.98 19.14
CA ASP A 436 20.17 -1.99 18.28
C ASP A 436 19.29 -0.76 18.07
N PHE A 437 17.97 -0.95 17.89
CA PHE A 437 17.02 0.16 17.76
C PHE A 437 16.81 0.91 19.08
N ARG A 438 16.82 0.21 20.23
CA ARG A 438 16.79 0.88 21.55
C ARG A 438 17.98 1.80 21.74
N LYS A 439 19.18 1.29 21.41
CA LYS A 439 20.41 2.08 21.45
C LYS A 439 20.33 3.30 20.54
N GLU A 440 19.81 3.14 19.31
CA GLU A 440 19.62 4.27 18.40
C GLU A 440 18.64 5.32 18.95
N MET A 441 17.54 4.89 19.59
CA MET A 441 16.59 5.80 20.25
C MET A 441 17.29 6.60 21.36
N ASP A 442 18.05 5.92 22.21
CA ASP A 442 18.78 6.54 23.33
C ASP A 442 19.84 7.55 22.82
N GLU A 443 20.62 7.18 21.80
CA GLU A 443 21.66 8.04 21.21
C GLU A 443 21.09 9.30 20.56
N ASN A 444 19.90 9.20 19.95
CA ASN A 444 19.20 10.33 19.33
C ASN A 444 18.29 11.11 20.31
N GLY A 445 18.16 10.66 21.56
CA GLY A 445 17.23 11.23 22.53
C GLY A 445 15.77 11.14 22.10
N TRP A 446 15.39 10.09 21.39
CA TRP A 446 14.02 9.83 20.96
C TRP A 446 13.25 9.06 22.05
N ASP A 447 12.04 9.51 22.35
CA ASP A 447 11.14 8.82 23.28
C ASP A 447 10.63 7.52 22.68
N TYR A 448 10.55 6.46 23.48
CA TYR A 448 10.09 5.13 23.07
C TYR A 448 8.62 5.10 22.64
N GLY A 449 7.85 6.14 22.96
CA GLY A 449 6.43 6.22 22.70
C GLY A 449 5.60 5.47 23.75
N GLN A 450 4.29 5.73 23.74
CA GLN A 450 3.38 5.00 24.61
C GLN A 450 3.39 3.51 24.22
N ASP A 451 3.62 2.62 25.20
CA ASP A 451 3.67 1.17 24.99
C ASP A 451 4.77 0.72 23.98
N ASP A 452 5.88 1.48 23.87
CA ASP A 452 6.98 1.26 22.92
C ASP A 452 6.62 1.47 21.44
N GLU A 453 5.57 2.25 21.16
CA GLU A 453 5.07 2.43 19.79
C GLU A 453 6.04 3.16 18.84
N GLU A 454 6.88 4.07 19.33
CA GLU A 454 7.90 4.73 18.50
C GLU A 454 9.07 3.79 18.22
N LEU A 455 9.48 2.99 19.21
CA LEU A 455 10.47 1.92 19.01
C LEU A 455 9.99 0.91 17.95
N PHE A 456 8.70 0.55 18.00
CA PHE A 456 8.10 -0.31 16.99
C PHE A 456 8.16 0.30 15.58
N GLU A 457 7.78 1.57 15.41
CA GLU A 457 7.80 2.21 14.09
C GLU A 457 9.23 2.35 13.54
N LEU A 458 10.21 2.68 14.40
CA LEU A 458 11.63 2.66 14.02
C LEU A 458 12.08 1.25 13.60
N ALA A 459 11.78 0.23 14.40
CA ALA A 459 12.23 -1.13 14.12
C ALA A 459 11.55 -1.75 12.89
N MET A 460 10.29 -1.38 12.63
CA MET A 460 9.51 -1.89 11.51
C MET A 460 9.87 -1.18 10.20
N HIS A 461 10.00 0.14 10.21
CA HIS A 461 10.29 0.96 9.03
C HIS A 461 11.44 1.96 9.27
N PRO A 462 12.70 1.50 9.44
CA PRO A 462 13.79 2.34 9.95
C PRO A 462 14.07 3.59 9.13
N GLU A 463 14.12 3.47 7.80
CA GLU A 463 14.38 4.60 6.92
C GLU A 463 13.22 5.61 6.93
N GLN A 464 11.98 5.11 6.83
CA GLN A 464 10.80 5.96 6.82
C GLN A 464 10.63 6.69 8.15
N TYR A 465 10.88 6.02 9.28
CA TYR A 465 10.82 6.62 10.61
C TYR A 465 11.88 7.72 10.79
N ARG A 466 13.15 7.48 10.39
CA ARG A 466 14.21 8.52 10.44
C ARG A 466 13.86 9.73 9.57
N ASN A 467 13.28 9.50 8.38
CA ASN A 467 12.81 10.57 7.50
C ASN A 467 11.61 11.32 8.10
N TYR A 468 10.73 10.64 8.82
CA TYR A 468 9.65 11.25 9.59
C TYR A 468 10.20 12.14 10.71
N LYS A 469 11.10 11.63 11.56
CA LYS A 469 11.69 12.38 12.69
C LYS A 469 12.50 13.60 12.26
N SER A 470 13.16 13.54 11.10
CA SER A 470 13.90 14.67 10.52
C SER A 470 13.01 15.69 9.78
N GLY A 471 11.72 15.41 9.59
CA GLY A 471 10.81 16.24 8.78
C GLY A 471 10.99 16.09 7.27
N GLN A 472 11.98 15.31 6.82
CA GLN A 472 12.24 15.06 5.40
C GLN A 472 11.08 14.37 4.70
N ALA A 473 10.38 13.44 5.38
CA ALA A 473 9.21 12.77 4.84
C ALA A 473 8.09 13.77 4.53
N LYS A 474 7.80 14.71 5.46
CA LYS A 474 6.78 15.74 5.25
C LYS A 474 7.14 16.65 4.08
N LYS A 475 8.41 17.05 3.97
CA LYS A 475 8.93 17.85 2.85
C LYS A 475 8.72 17.12 1.50
N ASN A 476 9.08 15.85 1.42
CA ASN A 476 8.91 15.04 0.22
C ASN A 476 7.43 14.89 -0.14
N PHE A 477 6.58 14.61 0.84
CA PHE A 477 5.15 14.48 0.64
C PHE A 477 4.51 15.76 0.07
N LEU A 478 4.85 16.94 0.63
CA LEU A 478 4.32 18.21 0.15
C LEU A 478 4.79 18.51 -1.29
N ALA A 479 6.04 18.16 -1.62
CA ALA A 479 6.55 18.29 -2.97
C ALA A 479 5.82 17.36 -3.96
N ASP A 480 5.62 16.09 -3.61
CA ASP A 480 4.87 15.11 -4.40
C ASP A 480 3.41 15.56 -4.61
N LEU A 481 2.75 16.05 -3.55
CA LEU A 481 1.39 16.54 -3.61
C LEU A 481 1.28 17.77 -4.50
N GLN A 482 2.22 18.71 -4.41
CA GLN A 482 2.24 19.89 -5.27
C GLN A 482 2.46 19.51 -6.73
N ALA A 483 3.39 18.59 -7.01
CA ALA A 483 3.61 18.07 -8.36
C ALA A 483 2.36 17.39 -8.93
N ALA A 484 1.64 16.60 -8.12
CA ALA A 484 0.40 15.97 -8.54
C ALA A 484 -0.74 16.97 -8.78
N LYS A 485 -0.82 18.04 -7.97
CA LYS A 485 -1.73 19.18 -8.18
C LYS A 485 -1.44 19.88 -9.50
N ASP A 486 -0.17 20.23 -9.74
CA ASP A 486 0.27 20.91 -10.95
C ASP A 486 0.01 20.06 -12.20
N ALA A 487 0.28 18.74 -12.15
CA ALA A 487 -0.02 17.82 -13.24
C ALA A 487 -1.52 17.76 -13.58
N LYS A 488 -2.39 17.75 -12.56
CA LYS A 488 -3.84 17.72 -12.75
C LYS A 488 -4.39 19.05 -13.29
N LEU A 489 -3.79 20.17 -12.91
CA LEU A 489 -4.14 21.51 -13.41
C LEU A 489 -3.65 21.71 -14.85
N GLY A 490 -2.39 21.36 -15.14
CA GLY A 490 -1.81 21.45 -16.49
C GLY A 490 -2.47 20.53 -17.52
N ALA A 491 -3.15 19.47 -17.08
CA ALA A 491 -3.97 18.62 -17.95
C ALA A 491 -5.28 19.28 -18.43
N LYS A 492 -5.70 20.41 -17.83
CA LYS A 492 -7.00 21.07 -18.12
C LYS A 492 -6.88 22.48 -18.69
N VAL A 493 -5.68 23.06 -18.74
CA VAL A 493 -5.50 24.49 -18.90
C VAL A 493 -4.25 24.75 -19.75
N SER A 494 -4.28 25.74 -20.64
CA SER A 494 -3.05 26.16 -21.36
C SER A 494 -2.01 26.71 -20.35
N PRO A 495 -0.69 26.63 -20.62
CA PRO A 495 0.34 27.11 -19.69
C PRO A 495 0.13 28.56 -19.23
N GLU A 496 -0.44 29.41 -20.09
CA GLU A 496 -0.75 30.81 -19.81
C GLU A 496 -1.95 30.98 -18.87
N GLU A 497 -3.00 30.19 -19.04
CA GLU A 497 -4.16 30.19 -18.16
C GLU A 497 -3.88 29.50 -16.81
N ALA A 498 -2.96 28.52 -16.77
CA ALA A 498 -2.57 27.83 -15.53
C ALA A 498 -1.77 28.77 -14.61
N ALA A 499 -0.87 29.57 -15.18
CA ALA A 499 -0.17 30.63 -14.47
C ALA A 499 -1.16 31.73 -14.00
N ALA A 500 -2.11 32.13 -14.85
CA ALA A 500 -3.12 33.13 -14.47
C ALA A 500 -4.01 32.67 -13.30
N PHE A 501 -4.39 31.40 -13.24
CA PHE A 501 -5.18 30.84 -12.13
C PHE A 501 -4.38 30.70 -10.84
N LYS A 502 -3.12 30.28 -10.93
CA LYS A 502 -2.22 30.06 -9.78
C LYS A 502 -1.82 31.38 -9.10
N HIS A 503 -1.84 32.49 -9.85
CA HIS A 503 -1.48 33.82 -9.36
C HIS A 503 -2.67 34.77 -9.16
N ALA A 504 -3.92 34.31 -9.38
CA ALA A 504 -5.11 35.16 -9.29
C ALA A 504 -5.37 35.72 -7.87
N LYS A 505 -4.84 35.07 -6.83
CA LYS A 505 -4.95 35.47 -5.42
C LYS A 505 -3.59 35.72 -4.75
N ALA A 506 -2.50 35.68 -5.51
CA ALA A 506 -1.16 35.78 -4.97
C ALA A 506 -0.42 36.98 -5.58
N ASP A 507 0.22 37.78 -4.74
CA ASP A 507 1.00 38.92 -5.14
C ASP A 507 2.43 38.49 -5.48
N ALA A 508 2.94 38.99 -6.60
CA ALA A 508 4.30 38.72 -7.04
C ALA A 508 5.31 39.54 -6.22
N ILE A 509 6.34 38.87 -5.70
CA ILE A 509 7.57 39.52 -5.24
C ILE A 509 8.50 39.62 -6.44
N VAL A 510 8.83 40.85 -6.82
CA VAL A 510 9.66 41.13 -8.01
C VAL A 510 11.03 41.67 -7.63
N SER A 511 12.03 41.33 -8.44
CA SER A 511 13.37 41.87 -8.26
C SER A 511 13.40 43.37 -8.59
N PRO A 512 13.81 44.25 -7.66
CA PRO A 512 13.85 45.70 -7.89
C PRO A 512 15.01 46.12 -8.81
N VAL A 513 16.03 45.27 -8.92
CA VAL A 513 17.26 45.51 -9.71
C VAL A 513 17.67 44.26 -10.48
N LYS A 514 18.52 44.44 -11.48
CA LYS A 514 19.26 43.32 -12.07
C LYS A 514 20.36 42.91 -11.10
N GLY A 515 20.60 41.62 -10.90
CA GLY A 515 21.63 41.15 -9.99
C GLY A 515 21.60 39.64 -9.74
N GLN A 516 22.37 39.20 -8.74
CA GLN A 516 22.39 37.83 -8.27
C GLN A 516 21.58 37.72 -6.97
N LEU A 517 20.64 36.78 -6.91
CA LEU A 517 19.74 36.60 -5.76
C LEU A 517 20.38 35.78 -4.63
N PHE A 518 20.15 36.19 -3.38
CA PHE A 518 20.58 35.50 -2.17
C PHE A 518 19.42 35.50 -1.15
N TRP A 519 19.08 34.35 -0.58
CA TRP A 519 18.01 34.23 0.42
C TRP A 519 18.35 34.87 1.76
N GLU A 520 19.61 34.73 2.18
CA GLU A 520 20.16 35.37 3.37
C GLU A 520 21.50 36.03 3.03
N PHE A 521 21.81 37.13 3.71
CA PHE A 521 23.07 37.85 3.57
C PHE A 521 23.66 38.13 4.96
N GLN A 522 24.67 37.35 5.38
CA GLN A 522 25.41 37.58 6.61
C GLN A 522 26.79 38.12 6.20
N GLY A 523 27.06 39.38 6.53
CA GLY A 523 28.07 40.25 5.90
C GLY A 523 29.55 39.86 5.94
N ASP A 524 29.92 38.61 6.25
CA ASP A 524 31.31 38.15 6.34
C ASP A 524 31.52 36.91 5.47
N GLY A 525 32.19 37.11 4.32
CA GLY A 525 32.89 36.21 3.37
C GLY A 525 32.98 34.67 3.52
N GLU A 526 32.19 33.97 4.31
CA GLU A 526 32.16 32.51 4.45
C GLU A 526 30.86 31.91 3.89
N ALA A 527 31.01 30.81 3.14
CA ALA A 527 29.90 30.11 2.49
C ALA A 527 29.16 29.20 3.49
N ALA A 528 28.30 29.76 4.32
CA ALA A 528 27.25 28.99 5.00
C ALA A 528 26.10 28.72 4.01
N PRO A 529 25.44 27.55 4.05
CA PRO A 529 24.31 27.25 3.19
C PRO A 529 23.12 28.16 3.56
N ALA A 530 22.76 29.07 2.67
CA ALA A 530 21.58 29.92 2.84
C ALA A 530 20.32 29.04 2.83
N ILE A 531 19.44 29.24 3.82
CA ILE A 531 18.17 28.51 3.89
C ILE A 531 17.19 29.17 2.91
N GLU A 532 16.94 28.48 1.79
CA GLU A 532 15.84 28.85 0.89
C GLU A 532 14.51 28.79 1.66
N PRO A 533 13.64 29.80 1.55
CA PRO A 533 12.35 29.76 2.23
C PRO A 533 11.52 28.58 1.71
N PHE A 534 10.63 28.05 2.55
CA PHE A 534 9.77 26.94 2.18
C PHE A 534 8.36 27.42 1.85
N ILE A 535 7.72 26.76 0.89
CA ILE A 535 6.32 27.01 0.54
C ILE A 535 5.46 26.78 1.79
N GLY A 536 4.67 27.79 2.16
CA GLY A 536 3.84 27.83 3.35
C GLY A 536 4.38 28.67 4.50
N LYS A 537 5.61 29.19 4.41
CA LYS A 537 6.17 30.15 5.38
C LYS A 537 5.36 31.45 5.36
N GLU A 538 4.99 31.95 6.53
CA GLU A 538 4.32 33.24 6.70
C GLU A 538 5.35 34.37 6.83
N TYR A 539 5.09 35.47 6.13
CA TYR A 539 5.83 36.71 6.20
C TYR A 539 4.91 37.83 6.67
N LYS A 540 5.39 38.70 7.56
CA LYS A 540 4.70 39.95 7.89
C LYS A 540 4.97 40.98 6.81
N GLU A 541 4.10 41.97 6.71
CA GLU A 541 4.28 43.10 5.80
C GLU A 541 5.61 43.80 6.09
N GLY A 542 6.46 43.92 5.07
CA GLY A 542 7.77 44.55 5.17
C GLY A 542 8.90 43.66 5.66
N ASP A 543 8.64 42.39 6.01
CA ASP A 543 9.69 41.44 6.36
C ASP A 543 10.69 41.29 5.21
N VAL A 544 11.96 41.06 5.54
CA VAL A 544 12.97 40.78 4.52
C VAL A 544 12.70 39.42 3.89
N PHE A 545 12.47 39.42 2.58
CA PHE A 545 12.22 38.19 1.83
C PHE A 545 13.53 37.59 1.30
N CYS A 546 14.33 38.40 0.60
CA CYS A 546 15.64 38.01 0.10
C CYS A 546 16.51 39.25 -0.20
N TYR A 547 17.68 39.03 -0.78
CA TYR A 547 18.64 40.05 -1.18
C TYR A 547 19.05 39.86 -2.65
N VAL A 548 19.35 40.95 -3.35
CA VAL A 548 19.86 40.92 -4.72
C VAL A 548 21.14 41.76 -4.81
N GLN A 549 22.26 41.11 -5.10
CA GLN A 549 23.52 41.79 -5.35
C GLN A 549 23.55 42.35 -6.77
N ALA A 550 23.51 43.67 -6.90
CA ALA A 550 23.57 44.34 -8.18
C ALA A 550 24.97 44.24 -8.82
N PRO A 551 25.08 44.34 -10.16
CA PRO A 551 26.37 44.30 -10.87
C PRO A 551 27.39 45.36 -10.41
N TRP A 552 26.93 46.44 -9.79
CA TRP A 552 27.78 47.51 -9.23
C TRP A 552 28.19 47.26 -7.77
N GLY A 553 27.92 46.07 -7.22
CA GLY A 553 28.41 45.62 -5.91
C GLY A 553 27.51 45.92 -4.73
N GLU A 554 26.42 46.67 -4.93
CA GLU A 554 25.43 46.98 -3.88
C GLU A 554 24.47 45.80 -3.64
N ILE A 555 24.12 45.55 -2.38
CA ILE A 555 23.14 44.53 -2.00
C ILE A 555 21.82 45.21 -1.73
N VAL A 556 20.82 44.89 -2.55
CA VAL A 556 19.48 45.44 -2.44
C VAL A 556 18.60 44.45 -1.71
N THR A 557 17.95 44.89 -0.64
CA THR A 557 17.00 44.08 0.12
C THR A 557 15.65 44.05 -0.60
N VAL A 558 15.06 42.87 -0.75
CA VAL A 558 13.74 42.66 -1.33
C VAL A 558 12.78 42.31 -0.20
N PRO A 559 11.80 43.18 0.13
CA PRO A 559 10.83 42.92 1.18
C PRO A 559 9.64 42.09 0.69
N ALA A 560 9.00 41.36 1.60
CA ALA A 560 7.65 40.85 1.47
C ALA A 560 6.67 42.02 1.66
N ALA A 561 6.56 42.88 0.65
CA ALA A 561 5.95 44.20 0.75
C ALA A 561 4.48 44.23 1.25
N LEU A 562 3.73 43.14 1.10
CA LEU A 562 2.32 43.04 1.54
C LEU A 562 2.10 41.97 2.62
N GLY A 563 3.14 41.23 3.01
CA GLY A 563 3.01 40.07 3.89
C GLY A 563 2.11 38.95 3.32
N GLY A 564 2.06 37.82 4.01
CA GLY A 564 1.24 36.66 3.65
C GLY A 564 2.01 35.35 3.61
N LYS A 565 1.36 34.31 3.10
CA LYS A 565 1.89 32.95 3.01
C LYS A 565 2.61 32.74 1.67
N LEU A 566 3.86 32.30 1.72
CA LEU A 566 4.62 31.97 0.51
C LEU A 566 3.99 30.78 -0.21
N VAL A 567 3.58 30.96 -1.47
CA VAL A 567 2.90 29.91 -2.26
C VAL A 567 3.73 29.40 -3.44
N GLU A 568 4.71 30.18 -3.91
CA GLU A 568 5.60 29.77 -4.99
C GLU A 568 6.96 30.48 -4.95
N ILE A 569 8.02 29.79 -5.39
CA ILE A 569 9.38 30.32 -5.52
C ILE A 569 9.86 30.08 -6.96
N ASN A 570 10.28 31.15 -7.64
CA ASN A 570 10.59 31.15 -9.07
C ASN A 570 12.09 31.33 -9.35
N ALA A 571 12.84 31.85 -8.39
CA ALA A 571 14.29 32.01 -8.47
C ALA A 571 14.97 31.13 -7.41
N LYS A 572 16.15 30.59 -7.70
CA LYS A 572 16.95 29.81 -6.73
C LYS A 572 18.06 30.68 -6.14
N GLN A 573 18.67 30.21 -5.05
CA GLN A 573 19.90 30.79 -4.51
C GLN A 573 20.94 30.98 -5.62
N GLY A 574 21.50 32.18 -5.73
CA GLY A 574 22.51 32.53 -6.71
C GLY A 574 22.01 32.73 -8.14
N ALA A 575 20.70 32.71 -8.39
CA ALA A 575 20.14 32.95 -9.72
C ALA A 575 20.40 34.40 -10.19
N LYS A 576 20.67 34.56 -11.49
CA LYS A 576 20.74 35.88 -12.13
C LYS A 576 19.33 36.34 -12.47
N VAL A 577 18.91 37.45 -11.88
CA VAL A 577 17.60 38.07 -12.10
C VAL A 577 17.77 39.43 -12.76
N ASN A 578 16.83 39.84 -13.60
CA ASN A 578 16.69 41.20 -14.11
C ASN A 578 15.69 41.99 -13.26
N LYS A 579 15.72 43.32 -13.41
CA LYS A 579 14.70 44.18 -12.80
C LYS A 579 13.32 43.81 -13.37
N GLY A 580 12.38 43.53 -12.48
CA GLY A 580 11.00 43.14 -12.82
C GLY A 580 10.79 41.62 -12.93
N ASP A 581 11.83 40.80 -12.86
CA ASP A 581 11.68 39.35 -12.81
C ASP A 581 10.97 38.95 -11.50
N VAL A 582 10.00 38.04 -11.60
CA VAL A 582 9.28 37.52 -10.44
C VAL A 582 10.16 36.52 -9.70
N ILE A 583 10.42 36.78 -8.42
CA ILE A 583 11.22 35.95 -7.53
C ILE A 583 10.34 34.89 -6.87
N ALA A 584 9.15 35.25 -6.44
CA ALA A 584 8.23 34.40 -5.67
C ALA A 584 6.81 34.96 -5.69
N TYR A 585 5.84 34.20 -5.18
CA TYR A 585 4.46 34.63 -4.97
C TYR A 585 4.02 34.44 -3.53
N ILE A 586 3.34 35.44 -2.96
CA ILE A 586 2.76 35.39 -1.61
C ILE A 586 1.23 35.55 -1.71
N GLU A 587 0.50 34.65 -1.05
CA GLU A 587 -0.96 34.72 -0.91
C GLU A 587 -1.32 35.40 0.41
N ARG A 588 -2.18 36.43 0.34
CA ARG A 588 -2.65 37.15 1.53
C ARG A 588 -3.69 36.32 2.29
N ALA A 589 -3.72 36.46 3.61
CA ALA A 589 -4.88 36.05 4.38
C ALA A 589 -6.04 36.97 4.00
N HIS A 590 -6.99 36.47 3.22
CA HIS A 590 -8.27 37.15 3.05
C HIS A 590 -9.06 36.97 4.35
N GLU A 591 -9.45 38.06 5.00
CA GLU A 591 -10.52 38.01 5.99
C GLU A 591 -11.80 37.58 5.27
N GLU A 592 -12.26 36.35 5.54
CA GLU A 592 -13.66 35.96 5.33
C GLU A 592 -14.46 36.18 6.61
#